data_AF-A0A350Y1W1-F1
#
_entry.id   AF-A0A350Y1W1-F1
#
_cell.length_a   1.000
_cell.length_b   1.000
_cell.length_c   1.000
_cell.angle_alpha   90.00
_cell.angle_beta   90.00
_cell.angle_gamma   90.00
#
_symmetry.space_group_name_H-M   'P 1'
#
loop_
_entity.id
_entity.type
_entity.pdbx_description
1 polymer ?
#
loop_
_entity_poly.entity_id
_entity_poly.type
_entity_poly.pdbx_seq_one_letter_code
_entity_poly.pdbx_strand_id
1 'polypeptide(L)'
;MKNNLITRYRSYRSSLSGVLTLFTFMGSMFTSPAVAAEWVRVKTDAQNNAYYVDVSAIERSGNLRSFWSNVIHGQPSSVEGKLVYSTTYYIIADCENQIYIVQFERLLDENGQTLQDYAYGDSDNVGTPRPGSPEEASLKFVCSK
;
A
#
# COMPACT_ATOMS: atom_id res chain seq x y z
N MET A 1 -22.81 39.13 -85.77
CA MET A 1 -23.30 40.02 -84.69
C MET A 1 -23.88 39.14 -83.58
N LYS A 2 -23.36 39.27 -82.35
CA LYS A 2 -23.95 38.96 -81.02
C LYS A 2 -24.64 37.60 -80.83
N ASN A 3 -24.54 36.85 -79.74
CA ASN A 3 -23.74 36.80 -78.51
C ASN A 3 -24.32 35.59 -77.72
N ASN A 4 -23.53 35.10 -76.76
CA ASN A 4 -23.94 34.50 -75.48
C ASN A 4 -24.30 33.00 -75.38
N LEU A 5 -23.38 32.35 -74.66
CA LEU A 5 -23.48 31.20 -73.77
C LEU A 5 -24.64 31.30 -72.77
N ILE A 6 -25.16 30.16 -72.29
CA ILE A 6 -25.16 29.70 -70.87
C ILE A 6 -25.94 28.38 -70.73
N THR A 7 -25.18 27.34 -70.35
CA THR A 7 -25.38 26.30 -69.32
C THR A 7 -26.78 25.91 -68.83
N ARG A 8 -27.10 24.60 -68.87
CA ARG A 8 -27.68 23.86 -67.74
C ARG A 8 -27.18 22.40 -67.70
N TYR A 9 -26.40 22.09 -66.67
CA TYR A 9 -26.11 20.73 -66.20
C TYR A 9 -27.03 20.43 -65.00
N ARG A 10 -27.60 19.22 -64.92
CA ARG A 10 -28.01 18.65 -63.62
C ARG A 10 -27.87 17.14 -63.63
N SER A 11 -26.83 16.69 -62.93
CA SER A 11 -26.50 15.30 -62.61
C SER A 11 -27.58 14.62 -61.78
N TYR A 12 -27.77 13.33 -62.07
CA TYR A 12 -28.48 12.35 -61.24
C TYR A 12 -27.47 11.34 -60.72
N ARG A 13 -27.70 10.85 -59.49
CA ARG A 13 -27.15 9.68 -58.77
C ARG A 13 -26.37 10.04 -57.51
N SER A 14 -27.05 9.90 -56.38
CA SER A 14 -26.46 9.70 -55.06
C SER A 14 -27.10 8.46 -54.43
N SER A 15 -26.31 7.41 -54.25
CA SER A 15 -26.48 6.40 -53.20
C SER A 15 -25.21 5.56 -53.16
N LEU A 16 -24.36 5.86 -52.19
CA LEU A 16 -23.23 5.03 -51.80
C LEU A 16 -23.55 4.49 -50.39
N SER A 17 -23.89 3.20 -50.34
CA SER A 17 -23.66 2.34 -49.16
C SER A 17 -22.22 2.55 -48.67
N GLY A 18 -21.89 2.70 -47.40
CA GLY A 18 -22.49 2.09 -46.21
C GLY A 18 -21.57 0.95 -45.75
N VAL A 19 -20.48 1.25 -45.03
CA VAL A 19 -19.80 0.36 -44.07
C VAL A 19 -19.06 1.24 -43.06
N LEU A 20 -19.57 1.36 -41.83
CA LEU A 20 -18.89 2.00 -40.71
C LEU A 20 -18.46 0.87 -39.76
N THR A 21 -17.16 0.53 -39.75
CA THR A 21 -16.61 -0.53 -38.89
C THR A 21 -16.38 0.03 -37.49
N LEU A 22 -17.23 -0.32 -36.52
CA LEU A 22 -17.01 -0.02 -35.10
C LEU A 22 -15.93 -0.97 -34.55
N PHE A 23 -14.72 -0.45 -34.30
CA PHE A 23 -13.75 -1.15 -33.46
C PHE A 23 -14.12 -0.95 -31.99
N THR A 24 -14.79 -1.94 -31.40
CA THR A 24 -15.05 -1.97 -29.95
C THR A 24 -13.75 -2.36 -29.24
N PHE A 25 -13.05 -1.36 -28.70
CA PHE A 25 -11.90 -1.58 -27.82
C PHE A 25 -12.42 -2.23 -26.52
N MET A 26 -12.37 -3.55 -26.46
CA MET A 26 -12.74 -4.34 -25.29
C MET A 26 -11.61 -4.18 -24.25
N GLY A 27 -11.69 -3.09 -23.48
CA GLY A 27 -10.78 -2.82 -22.38
C GLY A 27 -11.01 -3.82 -21.25
N SER A 28 -10.23 -4.90 -21.24
CA SER A 28 -10.11 -5.77 -20.09
C SER A 28 -9.57 -4.96 -18.93
N MET A 29 -10.44 -4.57 -18.00
CA MET A 29 -10.03 -4.04 -16.71
C MET A 29 -9.34 -5.17 -15.95
N PHE A 30 -8.01 -5.17 -15.96
CA PHE A 30 -7.21 -5.97 -15.05
C PHE A 30 -7.43 -5.43 -13.64
N THR A 31 -8.45 -5.94 -12.93
CA THR A 31 -8.58 -5.71 -11.50
C THR A 31 -7.57 -6.61 -10.80
N SER A 32 -6.43 -6.05 -10.42
CA SER A 32 -5.52 -6.72 -9.49
C SER A 32 -6.30 -7.01 -8.20
N PRO A 33 -6.30 -8.26 -7.68
CA PRO A 33 -6.91 -8.53 -6.40
C PRO A 33 -6.20 -7.69 -5.35
N ALA A 34 -6.94 -6.81 -4.68
CA ALA A 34 -6.45 -6.21 -3.45
C ALA A 34 -6.31 -7.34 -2.44
N VAL A 35 -5.08 -7.73 -2.10
CA VAL A 35 -4.82 -8.65 -1.00
C VAL A 35 -5.26 -7.90 0.26
N ALA A 36 -6.31 -8.41 0.91
CA ALA A 36 -6.77 -7.85 2.16
C ALA A 36 -5.71 -8.12 3.25
N ALA A 37 -5.39 -7.08 4.02
CA ALA A 37 -4.44 -7.21 5.13
C ALA A 37 -4.89 -8.29 6.12
N GLU A 38 -3.97 -9.14 6.55
CA GLU A 38 -4.21 -10.25 7.48
C GLU A 38 -3.42 -10.01 8.76
N TRP A 39 -3.99 -9.20 9.65
CA TRP A 39 -3.33 -8.82 10.90
C TRP A 39 -3.41 -9.92 11.95
N VAL A 40 -2.26 -10.48 12.32
CA VAL A 40 -2.12 -11.46 13.40
C VAL A 40 -1.56 -10.80 14.64
N ARG A 41 -2.28 -10.88 15.76
CA ARG A 41 -1.77 -10.41 17.05
C ARG A 41 -0.64 -11.33 17.53
N VAL A 42 0.55 -10.77 17.74
CA VAL A 42 1.75 -11.52 18.19
C VAL A 42 2.01 -11.37 19.68
N LYS A 43 1.58 -10.25 20.29
CA LYS A 43 1.74 -10.02 21.73
C LYS A 43 0.77 -8.95 22.26
N THR A 44 0.47 -9.03 23.54
CA THR A 44 -0.01 -7.90 24.34
C THR A 44 0.94 -7.70 25.52
N ASP A 45 1.40 -6.47 25.76
CA ASP A 45 2.32 -6.16 26.86
C ASP A 45 1.60 -5.84 28.19
N ALA A 46 2.37 -5.51 29.22
CA ALA A 46 1.82 -5.18 30.54
C ALA A 46 1.08 -3.84 30.58
N GLN A 47 1.28 -2.97 29.58
CA GLN A 47 0.57 -1.70 29.40
C GLN A 47 -0.69 -1.85 28.54
N ASN A 48 -1.07 -3.09 28.18
CA ASN A 48 -2.15 -3.45 27.27
C ASN A 48 -1.95 -2.96 25.82
N ASN A 49 -0.72 -2.65 25.42
CA ASN A 49 -0.43 -2.40 24.01
C ASN A 49 -0.52 -3.73 23.25
N ALA A 50 -1.27 -3.75 22.15
CA ALA A 50 -1.48 -4.94 21.34
C ALA A 50 -0.69 -4.83 20.03
N TYR A 51 0.19 -5.79 19.80
CA TYR A 51 1.12 -5.82 18.68
C TYR A 51 0.64 -6.81 17.63
N TYR A 52 0.59 -6.36 16.39
CA TYR A 52 0.11 -7.11 15.24
C TYR A 52 1.13 -7.10 14.13
N VAL A 53 1.13 -8.17 13.33
CA VAL A 53 1.91 -8.30 12.09
C VAL A 53 0.93 -8.59 10.95
N ASP A 54 1.04 -7.90 9.83
CA ASP A 54 0.30 -8.24 8.62
C ASP A 54 1.01 -9.40 7.91
N VAL A 55 0.47 -10.62 8.03
CA VAL A 55 1.10 -11.81 7.46
C VAL A 55 0.98 -11.86 5.94
N SER A 56 -0.01 -11.17 5.38
CA SER A 56 -0.24 -11.15 3.93
C SER A 56 0.81 -10.33 3.17
N ALA A 57 1.50 -9.44 3.88
CA ALA A 57 2.49 -8.50 3.34
C ALA A 57 3.93 -8.81 3.78
N ILE A 58 4.21 -10.02 4.30
CA ILE A 58 5.58 -10.42 4.63
C ILE A 58 6.32 -10.79 3.33
N GLU A 59 7.39 -10.06 3.03
CA GLU A 59 8.28 -10.38 1.91
C GLU A 59 9.58 -11.03 2.41
N ARG A 60 10.20 -11.85 1.55
CA ARG A 60 11.36 -12.66 1.90
C ARG A 60 12.52 -12.40 0.94
N SER A 61 13.69 -12.18 1.51
CA SER A 61 14.94 -12.06 0.75
C SER A 61 16.09 -12.68 1.54
N GLY A 62 16.42 -13.94 1.27
CA GLY A 62 17.40 -14.69 2.06
C GLY A 62 17.02 -14.77 3.54
N ASN A 63 17.92 -14.30 4.41
CA ASN A 63 17.71 -14.21 5.87
C ASN A 63 16.90 -12.97 6.28
N LEU A 64 16.56 -12.10 5.34
CA LEU A 64 15.76 -10.91 5.61
C LEU A 64 14.26 -11.19 5.45
N ARG A 65 13.47 -10.53 6.29
CA ARG A 65 12.02 -10.44 6.18
C ARG A 65 11.58 -8.99 6.28
N SER A 66 10.88 -8.47 5.28
CA SER A 66 10.20 -7.19 5.41
C SER A 66 8.74 -7.42 5.79
N PHE A 67 8.19 -6.58 6.68
CA PHE A 67 6.82 -6.74 7.15
C PHE A 67 6.24 -5.45 7.71
N TRP A 68 4.91 -5.37 7.71
CA TRP A 68 4.17 -4.34 8.42
C TRP A 68 3.81 -4.81 9.83
N SER A 69 4.02 -3.93 10.80
CA SER A 69 3.60 -4.11 12.18
C SER A 69 2.65 -3.00 12.58
N ASN A 70 1.62 -3.29 13.37
CA ASN A 70 0.74 -2.29 13.97
C ASN A 70 0.68 -2.48 15.47
N VAL A 71 0.80 -1.39 16.21
CA VAL A 71 0.69 -1.36 17.67
C VAL A 71 -0.55 -0.55 18.02
N ILE A 72 -1.53 -1.17 18.64
CA ILE A 72 -2.68 -0.48 19.24
C ILE A 72 -2.31 -0.18 20.68
N HIS A 73 -2.27 1.10 21.05
CA HIS A 73 -1.84 1.53 22.38
C HIS A 73 -2.95 1.29 23.40
N GLY A 74 -2.61 0.65 24.52
CA GLY A 74 -3.55 0.41 25.62
C GLY A 74 -4.02 1.71 26.29
N GLN A 75 -3.17 2.74 26.23
CA GLN A 75 -3.48 4.13 26.56
C GLN A 75 -2.85 5.03 25.50
N PRO A 76 -3.58 6.00 24.93
CA PRO A 76 -3.03 6.86 23.90
C PRO A 76 -1.88 7.72 24.46
N SER A 77 -0.81 7.87 23.68
CA SER A 77 0.30 8.76 24.01
C SER A 77 0.08 10.14 23.38
N SER A 78 0.69 11.18 23.94
CA SER A 78 0.63 12.53 23.34
C SER A 78 1.92 12.84 22.60
N VAL A 79 1.80 13.16 21.31
CA VAL A 79 2.89 13.64 20.46
C VAL A 79 2.48 14.99 19.91
N GLU A 80 3.25 16.04 20.21
CA GLU A 80 2.97 17.42 19.79
C GLU A 80 1.54 17.90 20.12
N GLY A 81 1.00 17.46 21.26
CA GLY A 81 -0.35 17.81 21.71
C GLY A 81 -1.48 17.04 21.04
N LYS A 82 -1.19 16.08 20.15
CA LYS A 82 -2.17 15.16 19.56
C LYS A 82 -2.10 13.79 20.21
N LEU A 83 -3.24 13.13 20.37
CA LEU A 83 -3.32 11.79 20.92
C LEU A 83 -3.09 10.73 19.84
N VAL A 84 -2.13 9.85 20.07
CA VAL A 84 -1.78 8.72 19.21
C VAL A 84 -2.38 7.44 19.79
N TYR A 85 -3.27 6.82 19.05
CA TYR A 85 -3.98 5.60 19.47
C TYR A 85 -3.36 4.34 18.89
N SER A 86 -2.71 4.44 17.74
CA SER A 86 -1.94 3.33 17.20
C SER A 86 -0.75 3.83 16.39
N THR A 87 0.23 2.94 16.21
CA THR A 87 1.40 3.21 15.38
C THR A 87 1.64 2.06 14.43
N THR A 88 1.82 2.36 13.15
CA THR A 88 2.18 1.39 12.11
C THR A 88 3.65 1.54 11.74
N TYR A 89 4.36 0.42 11.64
CA TYR A 89 5.76 0.35 11.26
C TYR A 89 5.94 -0.50 10.01
N TYR A 90 6.88 -0.11 9.14
CA TYR A 90 7.49 -1.01 8.17
C TYR A 90 8.88 -1.37 8.65
N ILE A 91 9.16 -2.68 8.75
CA ILE A 91 10.34 -3.19 9.43
C ILE A 91 11.04 -4.21 8.51
N ILE A 92 12.37 -4.14 8.47
CA ILE A 92 13.22 -5.20 7.92
C ILE A 92 13.83 -5.97 9.09
N ALA A 93 13.55 -7.25 9.18
CA ALA A 93 14.13 -8.18 10.13
C ALA A 93 15.32 -8.93 9.50
N ASP A 94 16.44 -8.99 10.20
CA ASP A 94 17.51 -9.94 9.92
C ASP A 94 17.34 -11.14 10.86
N CYS A 95 16.88 -12.26 10.30
CA CYS A 95 16.56 -13.46 11.05
C CYS A 95 17.78 -14.27 11.47
N GLU A 96 18.95 -14.04 10.86
CA GLU A 96 20.19 -14.69 11.27
C GLU A 96 20.79 -13.95 12.48
N ASN A 97 20.90 -12.62 12.39
CA ASN A 97 21.50 -11.81 13.43
C ASN A 97 20.51 -11.40 14.53
N GLN A 98 19.22 -11.71 14.38
CA GLN A 98 18.14 -11.37 15.32
C GLN A 98 18.07 -9.86 15.61
N ILE A 99 18.21 -9.04 14.57
CA ILE A 99 18.06 -7.58 14.62
C ILE A 99 16.92 -7.12 13.72
N TYR A 100 16.45 -5.90 13.93
CA TYR A 100 15.45 -5.27 13.07
C TYR A 100 15.83 -3.85 12.72
N ILE A 101 15.34 -3.36 11.58
CA ILE A 101 15.57 -2.00 11.07
C ILE A 101 14.20 -1.38 10.80
N VAL A 102 13.90 -0.25 11.44
CA VAL A 102 12.66 0.48 11.18
C VAL A 102 12.84 1.36 9.96
N GLN A 103 12.09 1.08 8.91
CA GLN A 103 12.14 1.81 7.63
C GLN A 103 11.11 2.93 7.58
N PHE A 104 9.97 2.74 8.25
CA PHE A 104 8.87 3.68 8.27
C PHE A 104 8.09 3.58 9.59
N GLU A 105 7.58 4.72 10.07
CA GLU A 105 6.66 4.84 11.20
C GLU A 105 5.51 5.79 10.84
N ARG A 106 4.28 5.42 11.20
CA ARG A 106 3.07 6.24 11.04
C ARG A 106 2.29 6.29 12.35
N LEU A 107 2.11 7.49 12.87
CA LEU A 107 1.26 7.77 14.03
C LEU A 107 -0.19 7.96 13.58
N LEU A 108 -1.12 7.32 14.27
CA LEU A 108 -2.53 7.29 13.92
C LEU A 108 -3.41 7.78 15.08
N ASP A 109 -4.46 8.52 14.75
CA ASP A 109 -5.49 8.91 15.70
C ASP A 109 -6.50 7.78 15.99
N GLU A 110 -7.54 8.09 16.77
CA GLU A 110 -8.59 7.13 17.15
C GLU A 110 -9.38 6.55 15.95
N ASN A 111 -9.42 7.28 14.83
CA ASN A 111 -10.12 6.91 13.62
C ASN A 111 -9.20 6.22 12.60
N GLY A 112 -7.93 5.99 12.96
CA GLY A 112 -6.93 5.46 12.05
C GLY A 112 -6.47 6.46 10.99
N GLN A 113 -6.69 7.76 11.20
CA GLN A 113 -6.18 8.80 10.31
C GLN A 113 -4.73 9.10 10.65
N THR A 114 -3.92 9.33 9.61
CA THR A 114 -2.52 9.70 9.74
C THR A 114 -2.37 11.04 10.44
N LEU A 115 -1.68 11.03 11.58
CA LEU A 115 -1.24 12.24 12.27
C LEU A 115 0.12 12.70 11.75
N GLN A 116 1.03 11.75 11.56
CA GLN A 116 2.41 12.00 11.16
C GLN A 116 3.03 10.74 10.56
N ASP A 117 3.83 10.91 9.52
CA ASP A 117 4.66 9.86 8.91
C ASP A 117 6.14 10.20 9.09
N TYR A 118 6.95 9.17 9.32
CA TYR A 118 8.41 9.23 9.35
C TYR A 118 8.96 8.16 8.42
N ALA A 119 9.68 8.58 7.38
CA ALA A 119 10.39 7.70 6.47
C ALA A 119 11.87 7.75 6.82
N TYR A 120 12.38 6.66 7.36
CA TYR A 120 13.77 6.55 7.82
C TYR A 120 14.70 6.03 6.72
N GLY A 121 14.16 5.30 5.73
CA GLY A 121 14.94 4.70 4.65
C GLY A 121 16.06 3.80 5.19
N ASP A 122 17.20 3.80 4.51
CA ASP A 122 18.37 2.97 4.86
C ASP A 122 19.13 3.44 6.13
N SER A 123 18.50 4.26 6.98
CA SER A 123 19.11 4.77 8.22
C SER A 123 19.53 3.67 9.20
N ASP A 124 20.45 4.02 10.10
CA ASP A 124 20.95 3.21 11.22
C ASP A 124 19.91 2.99 12.35
N ASN A 125 18.60 3.01 12.06
CA ASN A 125 17.54 2.68 13.02
C ASN A 125 17.45 1.17 13.28
N VAL A 126 18.61 0.59 13.57
CA VAL A 126 18.83 -0.81 13.91
C VAL A 126 18.52 -0.99 15.39
N GLY A 127 17.62 -1.91 15.68
CA GLY A 127 17.30 -2.35 17.04
C GLY A 127 17.66 -3.81 17.26
N THR A 128 18.03 -4.13 18.50
CA THR A 128 18.11 -5.50 19.00
C THR A 128 16.97 -5.70 20.00
N PRO A 129 16.05 -6.65 19.77
CA PRO A 129 14.92 -6.84 20.65
C PRO A 129 15.39 -7.34 22.02
N ARG A 130 14.74 -6.86 23.09
CA ARG A 130 15.01 -7.34 24.44
C ARG A 130 14.29 -8.68 24.66
N PRO A 131 14.87 -9.63 25.42
CA PRO A 131 14.17 -10.86 25.76
C PRO A 131 12.81 -10.60 26.42
N GLY A 132 11.77 -11.26 25.93
CA GLY A 132 10.40 -11.09 26.39
C GLY A 132 9.71 -9.81 25.89
N SER A 133 10.34 -9.00 25.04
CA SER A 133 9.70 -7.80 24.50
C SER A 133 8.68 -8.13 23.39
N PRO A 134 7.81 -7.18 23.01
CA PRO A 134 6.97 -7.30 21.83
C PRO A 134 7.75 -7.38 20.52
N GLU A 135 8.85 -6.64 20.41
CA GLU A 135 9.73 -6.67 19.25
C GLU A 135 10.35 -8.05 19.07
N GLU A 136 10.77 -8.70 20.16
CA GLU A 136 11.27 -10.09 20.11
C GLU A 136 10.19 -11.05 19.61
N ALA A 137 8.94 -10.88 20.07
CA ALA A 137 7.83 -11.73 19.66
C ALA A 137 7.49 -11.55 18.17
N SER A 138 7.43 -10.30 17.70
CA SER A 138 7.25 -9.98 16.28
C SER A 138 8.36 -10.58 15.42
N LEU A 139 9.62 -10.41 15.85
CA LEU A 139 10.78 -10.92 15.12
C LEU A 139 10.77 -12.44 15.02
N LYS A 140 10.57 -13.15 16.14
CA LYS A 140 10.45 -14.62 16.14
C LYS A 140 9.30 -15.11 15.27
N PHE A 141 8.15 -14.44 15.33
CA PHE A 141 6.99 -14.80 14.54
C PHE A 141 7.28 -14.67 13.03
N VAL A 142 7.78 -13.51 12.60
CA VAL A 142 8.08 -13.24 11.19
C VAL A 142 9.19 -14.15 10.66
N CYS A 143 10.24 -14.37 11.45
CA CYS A 143 11.36 -15.25 11.06
C CYS A 143 10.98 -16.73 11.00
N SER A 144 9.87 -17.14 11.63
CA SER A 144 9.33 -18.50 11.49
C SER A 144 8.55 -18.72 10.19
N LYS A 145 8.28 -17.66 9.42
CA LYS A 145 7.57 -17.73 8.14
C LYS A 145 8.55 -17.95 7.00
#